data_AF-A0A1Q3HSV2-F1
#
_entry.id   AF-A0A1Q3HSV2-F1
#
_cell.length_a   1.000
_cell.length_b   1.000
_cell.length_c   1.000
_cell.angle_alpha   90.00
_cell.angle_beta   90.00
_cell.angle_gamma   90.00
#
_symmetry.space_group_name_H-M   'P 1'
#
loop_
_entity.id
_entity.type
_entity.pdbx_description
1 polymer ?
#
loop_
_entity_poly.entity_id
_entity_poly.type
_entity_poly.pdbx_seq_one_letter_code
_entity_poly.pdbx_strand_id
1 'polypeptide(L)'
;MPVNVGVNKMSVVTKDSNGVTSAFPDVCKTPSPGGPVPIPYPNVAQSSDTAKGTKNVSVKGNPVCVKDSNFSTSTGDEAGTAGGGVASSKTKGKAEFVNFSFDVKFEGKNVARAMDLMLHNDKNTPPFPVIQGPVVASEGDEEDPRCSVCNEKI
;
A
#
# COMPACT_ATOMS: atom_id res chain seq x y z
N MET A 1 8.81 9.79 5.77
CA MET A 1 10.11 10.26 5.25
C MET A 1 9.93 10.68 3.80
N PRO A 2 10.74 11.61 3.25
CA PRO A 2 10.73 11.89 1.82
C PRO A 2 11.06 10.62 1.02
N VAL A 3 10.33 10.40 -0.06
CA VAL A 3 10.52 9.26 -0.95
C VAL A 3 11.41 9.71 -2.10
N ASN A 4 12.59 9.12 -2.21
CA ASN A 4 13.62 9.59 -3.15
C ASN A 4 13.72 8.75 -4.42
N VAL A 5 12.95 7.65 -4.50
CA VAL A 5 12.94 6.75 -5.66
C VAL A 5 11.59 6.83 -6.34
N GLY A 6 11.63 7.12 -7.63
CA GLY A 6 10.46 7.25 -8.50
C GLY A 6 10.42 6.18 -9.58
N VAL A 7 9.21 5.72 -9.89
CA VAL A 7 8.90 4.87 -11.04
C VAL A 7 7.78 5.54 -11.83
N ASN A 8 7.98 5.76 -13.13
CA ASN A 8 7.05 6.51 -13.99
C ASN A 8 6.61 7.87 -13.39
N LYS A 9 7.55 8.63 -12.80
CA LYS A 9 7.31 9.92 -12.13
C LYS A 9 6.43 9.85 -10.87
N MET A 10 6.11 8.66 -10.38
CA MET A 10 5.37 8.44 -9.13
C MET A 10 6.30 7.80 -8.09
N SER A 11 6.10 8.11 -6.82
CA SER A 11 6.94 7.55 -5.75
C SER A 11 6.64 6.08 -5.54
N VAL A 12 7.68 5.28 -5.32
CA VAL A 12 7.55 3.83 -5.07
C VAL A 12 6.94 3.60 -3.69
N VAL A 13 6.04 2.62 -3.56
CA VAL A 13 5.44 2.25 -2.27
C VAL A 13 6.31 1.22 -1.55
N THR A 14 6.68 1.52 -0.32
CA THR A 14 7.36 0.62 0.63
C THR A 14 6.72 0.76 2.02
N LYS A 15 7.09 -0.06 2.99
CA LYS A 15 6.49 0.05 4.33
C LYS A 15 6.67 1.44 4.98
N ASP A 16 7.83 2.08 4.79
CA ASP A 16 8.19 3.35 5.44
C ASP A 16 7.97 4.57 4.52
N SER A 17 7.27 4.36 3.39
CA SER A 17 7.00 5.41 2.40
C SER A 17 5.87 6.37 2.78
N ASN A 18 5.19 6.10 3.91
CA ASN A 18 4.05 6.88 4.43
C ASN A 18 2.84 6.95 3.47
N GLY A 19 2.62 5.90 2.68
CA GLY A 19 1.44 5.79 1.83
C GLY A 19 0.18 5.56 2.66
N VAL A 20 -0.89 6.29 2.38
CA VAL A 20 -2.21 6.11 3.00
C VAL A 20 -3.26 6.05 1.90
N THR A 21 -4.16 5.08 1.97
CA THR A 21 -5.34 5.01 1.11
C THR A 21 -6.58 5.10 1.99
N SER A 22 -7.60 5.82 1.55
CA SER A 22 -8.86 6.01 2.26
C SER A 22 -10.00 5.80 1.28
N ALA A 23 -10.83 4.80 1.55
CA ALA A 23 -11.91 4.34 0.70
C ALA A 23 -13.26 4.57 1.36
N PHE A 24 -14.25 4.93 0.53
CA PHE A 24 -15.65 5.03 0.93
C PHE A 24 -16.55 4.82 -0.31
N PRO A 25 -17.68 4.11 -0.20
CA PRO A 25 -18.15 3.38 0.97
C PRO A 25 -17.53 1.99 1.12
N ASP A 26 -17.26 1.58 2.35
CA ASP A 26 -17.07 0.18 2.77
C ASP A 26 -18.39 -0.32 3.38
N VAL A 27 -19.24 -0.95 2.57
CA VAL A 27 -20.59 -1.34 3.02
C VAL A 27 -20.51 -2.64 3.81
N CYS A 28 -20.73 -2.56 5.12
CA CYS A 28 -20.66 -3.71 6.02
C CYS A 28 -22.01 -4.02 6.65
N LYS A 29 -22.20 -5.30 6.99
CA LYS A 29 -23.36 -5.78 7.75
C LYS A 29 -23.21 -5.36 9.21
N THR A 30 -24.09 -4.49 9.68
CA THR A 30 -24.07 -3.97 11.06
C THR A 30 -25.25 -4.50 11.86
N PRO A 31 -25.05 -4.95 13.11
CA PRO A 31 -26.15 -5.38 13.96
C PRO A 31 -27.21 -4.29 14.15
N SER A 32 -28.48 -4.69 14.07
CA SER A 32 -29.63 -3.87 14.46
C SER A 32 -30.70 -4.75 15.10
N PRO A 33 -31.71 -4.18 15.80
CA PRO A 33 -32.80 -4.96 16.39
C PRO A 33 -33.58 -5.83 15.40
N GLY A 34 -33.62 -5.44 14.12
CA GLY A 34 -34.31 -6.19 13.05
C GLY A 34 -33.42 -7.17 12.27
N GLY A 35 -32.18 -7.37 12.71
CA GLY A 35 -31.16 -8.16 11.99
C GLY A 35 -30.08 -7.28 11.33
N PRO A 36 -29.10 -7.89 10.64
CA PRO A 36 -28.00 -7.14 10.04
C PRO A 36 -28.47 -6.20 8.93
N VAL A 37 -28.04 -4.93 8.98
CA VAL A 37 -28.33 -3.92 7.94
C VAL A 37 -27.05 -3.48 7.24
N PRO A 38 -27.04 -3.26 5.92
CA PRO A 38 -25.90 -2.70 5.21
C PRO A 38 -25.68 -1.22 5.57
N ILE A 39 -24.53 -0.88 6.15
CA ILE A 39 -24.14 0.50 6.49
C ILE A 39 -22.80 0.85 5.81
N PRO A 40 -22.68 2.00 5.13
CA PRO A 40 -21.43 2.45 4.55
C PRO A 40 -20.49 3.02 5.62
N TYR A 41 -19.26 2.48 5.69
CA TYR A 41 -18.19 2.96 6.57
C TYR A 41 -17.04 3.58 5.77
N PRO A 42 -16.27 4.50 6.38
CA PRO A 42 -14.93 4.81 5.90
C PRO A 42 -14.01 3.60 6.13
N ASN A 43 -13.04 3.40 5.24
CA ASN A 43 -12.03 2.37 5.43
C ASN A 43 -10.65 2.89 5.02
N VAL A 44 -9.65 2.74 5.88
CA VAL A 44 -8.29 3.26 5.71
C VAL A 44 -7.29 2.12 5.77
N ALA A 45 -6.28 2.15 4.89
CA ALA A 45 -5.15 1.24 4.93
C ALA A 45 -3.84 2.02 4.74
N GLN A 46 -2.75 1.50 5.32
CA GLN A 46 -1.48 2.21 5.40
C GLN A 46 -0.33 1.37 4.87
N SER A 47 0.65 2.02 4.25
CA SER A 47 1.83 1.36 3.70
C SER A 47 2.64 0.64 4.76
N SER A 48 2.63 1.08 6.02
CA SER A 48 3.28 0.41 7.14
C SER A 48 2.88 -1.06 7.30
N ASP A 49 1.68 -1.41 6.86
CA ASP A 49 1.13 -2.77 6.91
C ASP A 49 1.50 -3.60 5.67
N THR A 50 2.46 -3.15 4.86
CA THR A 50 2.91 -3.83 3.64
C THR A 50 3.26 -5.29 3.92
N ALA A 51 2.61 -6.18 3.18
CA ALA A 51 2.90 -7.59 3.11
C ALA A 51 3.20 -8.02 1.67
N LYS A 52 3.98 -9.09 1.54
CA LYS A 52 4.41 -9.66 0.25
C LYS A 52 5.14 -8.65 -0.65
N GLY A 53 6.01 -7.83 -0.07
CA GLY A 53 6.98 -7.03 -0.84
C GLY A 53 8.01 -7.92 -1.56
N THR A 54 8.89 -7.29 -2.33
CA THR A 54 10.06 -7.94 -2.95
C THR A 54 10.95 -8.63 -1.91
N LYS A 55 11.77 -9.59 -2.37
CA LYS A 55 12.70 -10.35 -1.49
C LYS A 55 14.14 -9.85 -1.57
N ASN A 56 14.59 -9.52 -2.77
CA ASN A 56 15.97 -9.19 -3.11
C ASN A 56 16.13 -7.73 -3.52
N VAL A 57 15.06 -7.09 -4.00
CA VAL A 57 15.06 -5.65 -4.32
C VAL A 57 14.63 -4.86 -3.11
N SER A 58 15.35 -3.79 -2.76
CA SER A 58 14.96 -2.87 -1.70
C SER A 58 15.20 -1.40 -2.09
N VAL A 59 14.44 -0.51 -1.48
CA VAL A 59 14.65 0.95 -1.54
C VAL A 59 14.83 1.44 -0.11
N LYS A 60 16.00 2.02 0.18
CA LYS A 60 16.39 2.42 1.55
C LYS A 60 16.20 1.29 2.57
N GLY A 61 16.67 0.08 2.23
CA GLY A 61 16.57 -1.10 3.08
C GLY A 61 15.17 -1.71 3.19
N ASN A 62 14.16 -1.16 2.51
CA ASN A 62 12.79 -1.65 2.56
C ASN A 62 12.39 -2.43 1.31
N PRO A 63 11.76 -3.61 1.44
CA PRO A 63 11.06 -4.27 0.35
C PRO A 63 10.07 -3.33 -0.35
N VAL A 64 10.00 -3.47 -1.67
CA VAL A 64 9.16 -2.67 -2.54
C VAL A 64 7.83 -3.39 -2.78
N CYS A 65 6.72 -2.65 -2.75
CA CYS A 65 5.42 -3.16 -3.16
C CYS A 65 5.40 -3.42 -4.68
N VAL A 66 4.92 -4.59 -5.06
CA VAL A 66 4.71 -5.03 -6.43
C VAL A 66 3.28 -5.55 -6.59
N LYS A 67 2.88 -5.96 -7.80
CA LYS A 67 1.52 -6.43 -8.14
C LYS A 67 0.86 -7.40 -7.14
N ASP A 68 1.63 -8.27 -6.47
CA ASP A 68 1.11 -9.25 -5.51
C ASP A 68 1.17 -8.79 -4.04
N SER A 69 1.72 -7.60 -3.80
CA SER A 69 1.79 -6.97 -2.49
C SER A 69 0.41 -6.45 -2.07
N ASN A 70 0.25 -6.21 -0.77
CA ASN A 70 -0.97 -5.70 -0.16
C ASN A 70 -0.64 -4.99 1.15
N PHE A 71 -1.55 -4.19 1.65
CA PHE A 71 -1.54 -3.77 3.06
C PHE A 71 -2.35 -4.80 3.83
N SER A 72 -1.73 -5.45 4.80
CA SER A 72 -2.24 -6.68 5.42
C SER A 72 -3.57 -6.50 6.16
N THR A 73 -3.94 -5.27 6.50
CA THR A 73 -5.20 -4.92 7.14
C THR A 73 -5.68 -3.55 6.70
N SER A 74 -6.91 -3.24 7.06
CA SER A 74 -7.54 -1.94 6.91
C SER A 74 -8.48 -1.68 8.11
N THR A 75 -8.88 -0.43 8.35
CA THR A 75 -9.61 -0.03 9.56
C THR A 75 -10.66 1.04 9.28
N GLY A 76 -11.63 1.21 10.18
CA GLY A 76 -12.75 2.15 10.07
C GLY A 76 -14.12 1.48 9.91
N ASP A 77 -14.13 0.19 9.59
CA ASP A 77 -15.32 -0.63 9.36
C ASP A 77 -15.68 -1.56 10.53
N GLU A 78 -15.02 -1.39 11.69
CA GLU A 78 -15.13 -2.31 12.84
C GLU A 78 -16.54 -2.42 13.43
N ALA A 79 -17.43 -1.45 13.18
CA ALA A 79 -18.83 -1.52 13.58
C ALA A 79 -19.66 -2.52 12.73
N GLY A 80 -19.14 -2.97 11.59
CA GLY A 80 -19.69 -4.02 10.73
C GLY A 80 -19.56 -5.44 11.30
N THR A 81 -19.90 -5.65 12.57
CA THR A 81 -19.61 -6.92 13.27
C THR A 81 -20.54 -8.08 12.93
N ALA A 82 -21.62 -7.85 12.16
CA ALA A 82 -22.54 -8.89 11.74
C ALA A 82 -22.04 -9.64 10.49
N GLY A 83 -20.76 -10.04 10.52
CA GLY A 83 -20.09 -10.77 9.45
C GLY A 83 -19.41 -9.88 8.40
N GLY A 84 -19.08 -8.64 8.72
CA GLY A 84 -18.21 -7.79 7.91
C GLY A 84 -18.84 -7.22 6.64
N GLY A 85 -17.97 -6.91 5.67
CA GLY A 85 -18.33 -6.42 4.35
C GLY A 85 -19.42 -7.24 3.67
N VAL A 86 -20.31 -6.57 2.96
CA VAL A 86 -21.40 -7.22 2.21
C VAL A 86 -20.85 -8.12 1.10
N ALA A 87 -19.79 -7.70 0.41
CA ALA A 87 -19.13 -8.47 -0.63
C ALA A 87 -18.03 -9.39 -0.08
N SER A 88 -17.21 -8.89 0.86
CA SER A 88 -16.03 -9.63 1.35
C SER A 88 -16.32 -10.60 2.49
N SER A 89 -17.40 -10.39 3.26
CA SER A 89 -17.65 -11.04 4.55
C SER A 89 -16.45 -10.95 5.52
N LYS A 90 -15.74 -9.82 5.47
CA LYS A 90 -14.54 -9.55 6.28
C LYS A 90 -14.69 -8.23 7.00
N THR A 91 -14.04 -8.15 8.16
CA THR A 91 -13.83 -6.91 8.90
C THR A 91 -12.33 -6.73 9.00
N LYS A 92 -11.82 -5.53 8.72
CA LYS A 92 -10.37 -5.27 8.71
C LYS A 92 -9.56 -6.14 7.73
N GLY A 93 -10.16 -6.56 6.62
CA GLY A 93 -9.47 -7.29 5.56
C GLY A 93 -8.32 -6.47 4.95
N LYS A 94 -7.46 -7.13 4.17
CA LYS A 94 -6.34 -6.47 3.49
C LYS A 94 -6.82 -5.46 2.43
N ALA A 95 -5.96 -4.49 2.13
CA ALA A 95 -6.09 -3.65 0.94
C ALA A 95 -5.13 -4.15 -0.17
N GLU A 96 -5.66 -4.40 -1.37
CA GLU A 96 -4.91 -5.01 -2.48
C GLU A 96 -4.78 -4.05 -3.66
N PHE A 97 -3.59 -3.98 -4.27
CA PHE A 97 -3.37 -3.21 -5.48
C PHE A 97 -4.13 -3.79 -6.67
N VAL A 98 -4.82 -2.92 -7.41
CA VAL A 98 -5.47 -3.24 -8.70
C VAL A 98 -4.89 -2.44 -9.87
N ASN A 99 -4.02 -1.48 -9.57
CA ASN A 99 -3.18 -0.80 -10.56
C ASN A 99 -1.71 -0.85 -10.14
N PHE A 100 -0.81 -0.72 -11.10
CA PHE A 100 0.64 -0.76 -10.92
C PHE A 100 1.33 -0.19 -12.17
N SER A 101 2.65 -0.03 -12.13
CA SER A 101 3.45 0.33 -13.32
C SER A 101 3.15 -0.61 -14.50
N PHE A 102 3.08 -0.10 -15.73
CA PHE A 102 2.85 -0.94 -16.91
C PHE A 102 4.12 -1.58 -17.47
N ASP A 103 5.27 -0.95 -17.23
CA ASP A 103 6.53 -1.23 -17.89
C ASP A 103 7.68 -1.53 -16.92
N VAL A 104 7.67 -0.94 -15.72
CA VAL A 104 8.72 -1.15 -14.72
C VAL A 104 8.34 -2.31 -13.78
N LYS A 105 9.25 -3.27 -13.69
CA LYS A 105 9.07 -4.49 -12.91
C LYS A 105 10.26 -4.73 -12.00
N PHE A 106 9.99 -5.09 -10.74
CA PHE A 106 10.97 -5.66 -9.82
C PHE A 106 10.64 -7.13 -9.60
N GLU A 107 11.65 -8.00 -9.69
CA GLU A 107 11.48 -9.45 -9.58
C GLU A 107 10.44 -10.01 -10.57
N GLY A 108 10.38 -9.42 -11.77
CA GLY A 108 9.41 -9.79 -12.81
C GLY A 108 7.97 -9.31 -12.55
N LYS A 109 7.72 -8.57 -11.47
CA LYS A 109 6.40 -8.08 -11.08
C LYS A 109 6.34 -6.56 -11.16
N ASN A 110 5.23 -6.05 -11.69
CA ASN A 110 5.00 -4.62 -11.86
C ASN A 110 5.06 -3.88 -10.51
N VAL A 111 5.78 -2.75 -10.46
CA VAL A 111 5.98 -1.96 -9.24
C VAL A 111 4.71 -1.19 -8.87
N ALA A 112 4.32 -1.22 -7.61
CA ALA A 112 3.24 -0.40 -7.08
C ALA A 112 3.78 0.99 -6.66
N ARG A 113 3.02 2.03 -6.99
CA ARG A 113 3.42 3.43 -6.87
C ARG A 113 2.33 4.26 -6.20
N ALA A 114 2.67 5.47 -5.82
CA ALA A 114 1.69 6.49 -5.49
C ALA A 114 0.64 6.60 -6.59
N MET A 115 -0.61 6.87 -6.21
CA MET A 115 -1.79 6.95 -7.08
C MET A 115 -2.26 5.62 -7.70
N ASP A 116 -1.54 4.52 -7.50
CA ASP A 116 -2.05 3.21 -7.91
C ASP A 116 -3.25 2.83 -7.03
N LEU A 117 -4.31 2.35 -7.68
CA LEU A 117 -5.59 2.04 -7.05
C LEU A 117 -5.50 0.76 -6.22
N MET A 118 -6.23 0.76 -5.11
CA MET A 118 -6.38 -0.35 -4.19
C MET A 118 -7.85 -0.62 -3.88
N LEU A 119 -8.17 -1.88 -3.63
CA LEU A 119 -9.46 -2.32 -3.10
C LEU A 119 -9.28 -2.69 -1.63
N HIS A 120 -10.11 -2.15 -0.74
CA HIS A 120 -9.98 -2.35 0.70
C HIS A 120 -10.86 -3.50 1.21
N ASN A 121 -10.55 -3.95 2.43
CA ASN A 121 -11.32 -4.95 3.17
C ASN A 121 -11.66 -6.20 2.35
N ASP A 122 -10.65 -6.80 1.72
CA ASP A 122 -10.81 -7.94 0.81
C ASP A 122 -11.80 -7.66 -0.34
N LYS A 123 -11.66 -6.50 -0.98
CA LYS A 123 -12.44 -6.06 -2.16
C LYS A 123 -13.89 -5.69 -1.87
N ASN A 124 -14.15 -5.14 -0.69
CA ASN A 124 -15.48 -4.66 -0.31
C ASN A 124 -15.75 -3.20 -0.73
N THR A 125 -14.69 -2.41 -0.97
CA THR A 125 -14.81 -1.01 -1.40
C THR A 125 -14.63 -0.86 -2.91
N PRO A 126 -15.08 0.26 -3.52
CA PRO A 126 -14.56 0.69 -4.82
C PRO A 126 -13.04 0.90 -4.80
N PRO A 127 -12.38 1.01 -5.97
CA PRO A 127 -10.95 1.32 -6.05
C PRO A 127 -10.62 2.74 -5.59
N PHE A 128 -9.64 2.89 -4.69
CA PHE A 128 -9.11 4.19 -4.24
C PHE A 128 -7.58 4.24 -4.34
N PRO A 129 -6.99 5.40 -4.69
CA PRO A 129 -5.54 5.51 -4.83
C PRO A 129 -4.83 5.51 -3.48
N VAL A 130 -3.65 4.87 -3.42
CA VAL A 130 -2.70 5.14 -2.34
C VAL A 130 -2.06 6.51 -2.53
N ILE A 131 -2.24 7.39 -1.55
CA ILE A 131 -1.68 8.74 -1.55
C ILE A 131 -0.37 8.73 -0.77
N GLN A 132 0.67 9.28 -1.38
CA GLN A 132 2.02 9.35 -0.83
C GLN A 132 2.70 10.64 -1.27
N GLY A 133 3.70 11.08 -0.50
CA GLY A 133 4.53 12.22 -0.89
C GLY A 133 5.17 12.03 -2.28
N PRO A 134 5.43 13.13 -3.00
CA PRO A 134 6.07 13.08 -4.30
C PRO A 134 7.51 12.55 -4.19
N VAL A 135 8.10 12.22 -5.35
CA VAL A 135 9.53 11.94 -5.42
C VAL A 135 10.28 13.24 -5.16
N VAL A 136 11.05 13.29 -4.08
CA VAL A 136 11.90 14.44 -3.75
C VAL A 136 13.33 14.04 -4.03
N ALA A 137 14.01 14.83 -4.86
CA ALA A 137 15.46 14.74 -4.95
C ALA A 137 16.04 15.27 -3.64
N SER A 138 16.45 14.37 -2.76
CA SER A 138 17.36 14.75 -1.68
C SER A 138 18.77 14.75 -2.27
N GLU A 139 19.55 15.78 -1.99
CA GLU A 139 21.01 15.63 -1.91
C GLU A 139 21.23 14.46 -0.94
N GLY A 140 21.81 13.36 -1.43
CA GLY A 140 21.91 12.13 -0.66
C GLY A 140 22.60 12.39 0.68
N ASP A 141 22.28 11.58 1.68
CA ASP A 141 23.27 11.28 2.70
C ASP A 141 24.52 10.84 1.92
N GLU A 142 25.65 11.56 2.08
CA GLU A 142 26.92 11.22 1.44
C GLU A 142 27.30 9.80 1.85
N GLU A 143 26.85 8.80 1.10
CA GLU A 143 27.44 7.47 1.17
C GLU A 143 28.87 7.64 0.67
N ASP A 144 29.78 7.63 1.63
CA ASP A 144 31.19 7.82 1.45
C ASP A 144 31.69 6.87 0.36
N PRO A 145 31.90 7.34 -0.88
CA PRO A 145 32.04 6.45 -2.01
C PRO A 145 33.27 5.58 -1.77
N ARG A 146 33.12 4.25 -1.83
CA ARG A 146 34.24 3.32 -1.61
C ARG A 146 34.66 2.67 -2.91
N CYS A 147 35.97 2.54 -3.11
CA CYS A 147 36.53 1.84 -4.25
C CYS A 147 36.13 0.35 -4.21
N SER A 148 35.51 -0.15 -5.27
CA SER A 148 35.07 -1.55 -5.36
C SER A 148 36.21 -2.57 -5.37
N VAL A 149 37.46 -2.12 -5.53
CA VAL A 149 38.65 -2.96 -5.58
C VAL A 149 39.37 -3.01 -4.24
N CYS A 150 39.55 -1.86 -3.58
CA CYS A 150 40.33 -1.77 -2.33
C CYS A 150 39.51 -1.38 -1.09
N ASN A 151 38.21 -1.10 -1.23
CA ASN A 151 37.30 -0.70 -0.16
C ASN A 151 37.72 0.56 0.63
N GLU A 152 38.67 1.32 0.09
CA GLU A 152 39.07 2.64 0.58
C GLU A 152 38.07 3.70 0.12
N LYS A 153 37.98 4.78 0.89
CA LYS A 153 37.21 5.99 0.57
C LYS A 153 37.74 6.65 -0.71
N ILE A 154 36.84 7.05 -1.61
CA ILE A 154 37.08 7.77 -2.87
C ILE A 154 37.02 9.27 -2.61
#